data_AF-A0A1C3KGL4-F1
#
_entry.id   AF-A0A1C3KGL4-F1
#
_cell.length_a   1.000
_cell.length_b   1.000
_cell.length_c   1.000
_cell.angle_alpha   90.00
_cell.angle_beta   90.00
_cell.angle_gamma   90.00
#
_symmetry.space_group_name_H-M   'P 1'
#
loop_
_entity.id
_entity.type
_entity.pdbx_description
1 polymer ?
#
loop_
_entity_poly.entity_id
_entity_poly.type
_entity_poly.pdbx_seq_one_letter_code
_entity_poly.pdbx_strand_id
1 'polypeptide(L)'
;MPRDVIEEDFPHHNFYKKLKNNDSFDPEPYKVHTYSVIPISDKGYLKLFGAQLIRNYRDILPSFGELNYKTRCRYLNYWVREETDRYEREKSVSGFENYIRTFISQVWNKLDNEVRYKCEMEGFQFPINDIRIRKELDDFCTSREILHTKSENDYSCIAVNDWINRNYNKYFSKENCKTYNKINNGYNEEFGPFHISKSCTFYDIPTTFRTFVCGSYVPEYKIKSILNCERNTSSDNLENLPVIGQPDNKLNVPTWTTVLVVSLTFFGILFALFILYKFSPFGSFLRHNVLEKYNVQEYMDDNIKPFLESTLHTVYETSDKRRHTIGYHATQNNMLIHNM
;
A
#
# COMPACT_ATOMS: atom_id res chain seq x y z
N MET A 1 11.90 -23.67 -34.87
CA MET A 1 12.88 -22.77 -34.24
C MET A 1 12.28 -22.31 -32.92
N PRO A 2 13.01 -22.36 -31.80
CA PRO A 2 12.53 -21.75 -30.55
C PRO A 2 12.27 -20.27 -30.78
N ARG A 3 11.11 -19.78 -30.33
CA ARG A 3 10.76 -18.37 -30.45
C ARG A 3 11.34 -17.59 -29.27
N ASP A 4 11.77 -16.36 -29.52
CA ASP A 4 12.05 -15.40 -28.45
C ASP A 4 10.78 -15.16 -27.62
N VAL A 5 10.96 -14.85 -26.34
CA VAL A 5 9.86 -14.46 -25.46
C VAL A 5 9.30 -13.11 -25.92
N ILE A 6 8.04 -13.10 -26.35
CA ILE A 6 7.27 -11.90 -26.72
C ILE A 6 6.28 -11.66 -25.58
N GLU A 7 6.57 -10.65 -24.75
CA GLU A 7 5.78 -10.37 -23.54
C GLU A 7 4.43 -9.73 -23.87
N GLU A 8 4.33 -8.96 -24.97
CA GLU A 8 3.20 -8.06 -25.25
C GLU A 8 1.83 -8.76 -25.34
N ASP A 9 1.85 -10.06 -25.59
CA ASP A 9 0.68 -10.93 -25.69
C ASP A 9 0.26 -11.55 -24.35
N PHE A 10 1.07 -11.39 -23.29
CA PHE A 10 0.77 -11.98 -22.00
C PHE A 10 -0.47 -11.34 -21.35
N PRO A 11 -1.29 -12.15 -20.63
CA PRO A 11 -2.56 -11.71 -20.06
C PRO A 11 -2.51 -10.41 -19.25
N HIS A 12 -1.42 -10.15 -18.53
CA HIS A 12 -1.29 -8.94 -17.70
C HIS A 12 -1.14 -7.64 -18.52
N HIS A 13 -0.46 -7.69 -19.67
CA HIS A 13 -0.45 -6.55 -20.60
C HIS A 13 -1.84 -6.31 -21.20
N ASN A 14 -2.55 -7.37 -21.58
CA ASN A 14 -3.91 -7.28 -22.11
C ASN A 14 -4.91 -6.74 -21.08
N PHE A 15 -4.79 -7.19 -19.82
CA PHE A 15 -5.57 -6.65 -18.71
C PHE A 15 -5.29 -5.15 -18.52
N TYR A 16 -4.03 -4.75 -18.45
CA TYR A 16 -3.68 -3.34 -18.27
C TYR A 16 -4.13 -2.45 -19.44
N LYS A 17 -4.02 -2.95 -20.68
CA LYS A 17 -4.59 -2.29 -21.88
C LYS A 17 -6.10 -2.09 -21.75
N LYS A 18 -6.85 -3.10 -21.27
CA LYS A 18 -8.30 -3.00 -21.03
C LYS A 18 -8.65 -1.93 -19.98
N LEU A 19 -7.86 -1.81 -18.91
CA LEU A 19 -8.08 -0.75 -17.90
C LEU A 19 -8.00 0.66 -18.51
N LYS A 20 -7.05 0.86 -19.45
CA LYS A 20 -6.79 2.14 -20.12
C LYS A 20 -7.71 2.43 -21.30
N ASN A 21 -8.37 1.41 -21.85
CA ASN A 21 -9.18 1.57 -23.05
C ASN A 21 -10.42 2.43 -22.76
N ASN A 22 -10.57 3.51 -23.52
CA ASN A 22 -11.68 4.47 -23.42
C ASN A 22 -12.47 4.59 -24.73
N ASP A 23 -12.21 3.72 -25.70
CA ASP A 23 -12.91 3.72 -26.98
C ASP A 23 -14.40 3.45 -26.76
N SER A 24 -15.25 4.37 -27.23
CA SER A 24 -16.71 4.31 -27.06
C SER A 24 -17.18 4.26 -25.60
N PHE A 25 -16.37 4.77 -24.66
CA PHE A 25 -16.73 4.78 -23.24
C PHE A 25 -17.78 5.84 -22.91
N ASP A 26 -18.98 5.41 -22.54
CA ASP A 26 -20.04 6.27 -22.00
C ASP A 26 -19.99 6.28 -20.46
N PRO A 27 -19.75 7.44 -19.81
CA PRO A 27 -19.72 7.55 -18.36
C PRO A 27 -21.10 7.61 -17.70
N GLU A 28 -22.19 7.85 -18.43
CA GLU A 28 -23.53 8.05 -17.84
C GLU A 28 -24.06 6.85 -17.04
N PRO A 29 -23.91 5.59 -17.49
CA PRO A 29 -24.44 4.43 -16.77
C PRO A 29 -23.89 4.25 -15.35
N TYR A 30 -22.71 4.80 -15.07
CA TYR A 30 -21.98 4.55 -13.82
C TYR A 30 -22.42 5.44 -12.65
N LYS A 31 -23.26 6.46 -12.88
CA LYS A 31 -23.85 7.33 -11.83
C LYS A 31 -22.85 7.79 -10.77
N VAL A 32 -21.70 8.30 -11.23
CA VAL A 32 -20.52 8.67 -10.41
C VAL A 32 -20.84 9.58 -9.22
N HIS A 33 -21.81 10.49 -9.38
CA HIS A 33 -22.26 11.42 -8.34
C HIS A 33 -22.76 10.70 -7.07
N THR A 34 -23.12 9.42 -7.14
CA THR A 34 -23.55 8.65 -5.97
C THR A 34 -22.37 8.15 -5.13
N TYR A 35 -21.13 8.22 -5.64
CA TYR A 35 -19.93 7.61 -5.04
C TYR A 35 -19.04 8.59 -4.29
N SER A 36 -19.24 9.90 -4.48
CA SER A 36 -18.42 10.92 -3.84
C SER A 36 -19.26 12.14 -3.52
N VAL A 37 -18.96 12.79 -2.39
CA VAL A 37 -19.55 14.07 -2.00
C VAL A 37 -18.89 15.26 -2.69
N ILE A 38 -17.77 15.03 -3.41
CA ILE A 38 -17.07 16.08 -4.13
C ILE A 38 -17.90 16.49 -5.36
N PRO A 39 -18.21 17.79 -5.53
CA PRO A 39 -18.91 18.26 -6.71
C PRO A 39 -18.10 17.95 -7.98
N ILE A 40 -18.75 17.29 -8.95
CA ILE A 40 -18.18 16.92 -10.25
C ILE A 40 -18.86 17.61 -11.44
N SER A 41 -19.89 18.44 -11.21
CA SER A 41 -20.67 19.09 -12.27
C SER A 41 -19.83 20.01 -13.16
N ASP A 42 -18.82 20.65 -12.60
CA ASP A 42 -17.82 21.49 -13.27
C ASP A 42 -16.51 20.74 -13.57
N LYS A 43 -16.40 19.46 -13.18
CA LYS A 43 -15.19 18.63 -13.30
C LYS A 43 -15.48 17.39 -14.15
N GLY A 44 -15.77 17.61 -15.43
CA GLY A 44 -16.05 16.53 -16.38
C GLY A 44 -14.97 15.44 -16.42
N TYR A 45 -13.71 15.78 -16.16
CA TYR A 45 -12.61 14.81 -16.08
C TYR A 45 -12.71 13.89 -14.85
N LEU A 46 -13.21 14.37 -13.70
CA LEU A 46 -13.48 13.51 -12.53
C LEU A 46 -14.68 12.61 -12.78
N LYS A 47 -15.71 13.11 -13.49
CA LYS A 47 -16.83 12.27 -13.94
C LYS A 47 -16.31 11.12 -14.81
N LEU A 48 -15.45 11.43 -15.78
CA LEU A 48 -14.83 10.44 -16.66
C LEU A 48 -13.96 9.44 -15.89
N PHE A 49 -13.07 9.93 -15.02
CA PHE A 49 -12.16 9.09 -14.23
C PHE A 49 -12.92 8.18 -13.25
N GLY A 50 -13.89 8.74 -12.51
CA GLY A 50 -14.72 7.98 -11.59
C GLY A 50 -15.53 6.90 -12.31
N ALA A 51 -16.09 7.21 -13.48
CA ALA A 51 -16.80 6.23 -14.28
C ALA A 51 -15.88 5.09 -14.75
N GLN A 52 -14.66 5.40 -15.23
CA GLN A 52 -13.68 4.38 -15.60
C GLN A 52 -13.28 3.53 -14.39
N LEU A 53 -13.09 4.12 -13.22
CA LEU A 53 -12.78 3.39 -11.99
C LEU A 53 -13.91 2.41 -11.65
N ILE A 54 -15.16 2.86 -11.68
CA ILE A 54 -16.33 2.01 -11.40
C ILE A 54 -16.39 0.85 -12.41
N ARG A 55 -16.26 1.11 -13.72
CA ARG A 55 -16.19 0.06 -14.76
C ARG A 55 -15.06 -0.92 -14.49
N ASN A 56 -13.86 -0.40 -14.26
CA ASN A 56 -12.66 -1.20 -14.11
C ASN A 56 -12.77 -2.10 -12.87
N TYR A 57 -13.34 -1.60 -11.79
CA TYR A 57 -13.52 -2.32 -10.54
C TYR A 57 -14.68 -3.34 -10.60
N ARG A 58 -15.83 -2.98 -11.17
CA ARG A 58 -17.03 -3.83 -11.18
C ARG A 58 -17.10 -4.82 -12.33
N ASP A 59 -16.56 -4.45 -13.48
CA ASP A 59 -16.78 -5.20 -14.72
C ASP A 59 -15.48 -5.87 -15.16
N ILE A 60 -14.40 -5.10 -15.30
CA ILE A 60 -13.13 -5.62 -15.84
C ILE A 60 -12.40 -6.48 -14.81
N LEU A 61 -12.28 -5.99 -13.57
CA LEU A 61 -11.56 -6.67 -12.50
C LEU A 61 -12.10 -8.09 -12.26
N PRO A 62 -13.41 -8.36 -12.08
CA PRO A 62 -13.90 -9.72 -11.86
C PRO A 62 -13.94 -10.58 -13.13
N SER A 63 -14.20 -10.01 -14.31
CA SER A 63 -14.39 -10.78 -15.55
C SER A 63 -13.11 -11.33 -16.17
N PHE A 64 -11.94 -10.77 -15.86
CA PHE A 64 -10.67 -11.18 -16.48
C PHE A 64 -10.09 -12.46 -15.84
N GLY A 65 -10.63 -13.62 -16.20
CA GLY A 65 -10.29 -14.92 -15.58
C GLY A 65 -8.86 -15.44 -15.84
N GLU A 66 -8.15 -14.91 -16.82
CA GLU A 66 -6.78 -15.36 -17.18
C GLU A 66 -5.71 -15.00 -16.13
N LEU A 67 -6.03 -14.11 -15.19
CA LEU A 67 -5.14 -13.71 -14.10
C LEU A 67 -5.81 -13.96 -12.75
N ASN A 68 -5.00 -14.33 -11.76
CA ASN A 68 -5.50 -14.41 -10.39
C ASN A 68 -5.96 -13.03 -9.90
N TYR A 69 -6.94 -13.02 -9.00
CA TYR A 69 -7.58 -11.79 -8.53
C TYR A 69 -6.61 -10.81 -7.85
N LYS A 70 -5.65 -11.32 -7.06
CA LYS A 70 -4.65 -10.50 -6.37
C LYS A 70 -3.76 -9.74 -7.35
N THR A 71 -3.32 -10.39 -8.43
CA THR A 71 -2.56 -9.74 -9.50
C THR A 71 -3.42 -8.66 -10.16
N ARG A 72 -4.64 -8.97 -10.59
CA ARG A 72 -5.54 -7.97 -11.19
C ARG A 72 -5.74 -6.74 -10.30
N CYS A 73 -5.89 -6.94 -8.99
CA CYS A 73 -6.03 -5.86 -8.02
C CYS A 73 -4.78 -4.97 -7.93
N ARG A 74 -3.56 -5.53 -7.97
CA ARG A 74 -2.32 -4.72 -8.04
C ARG A 74 -2.26 -3.89 -9.32
N TYR A 75 -2.60 -4.47 -10.46
CA TYR A 75 -2.65 -3.76 -11.73
C TYR A 75 -3.69 -2.63 -11.77
N LEU A 76 -4.86 -2.85 -11.13
CA LEU A 76 -5.86 -1.79 -10.96
C LEU A 76 -5.30 -0.64 -10.10
N ASN A 77 -4.59 -0.95 -9.03
CA ASN A 77 -3.91 0.04 -8.21
C ASN A 77 -2.88 0.83 -9.02
N TYR A 78 -2.01 0.18 -9.80
CA TYR A 78 -1.05 0.89 -10.66
C TYR A 78 -1.73 1.84 -11.63
N TRP A 79 -2.81 1.40 -12.28
CA TRP A 79 -3.58 2.24 -13.19
C TRP A 79 -4.17 3.46 -12.46
N VAL A 80 -4.82 3.27 -11.31
CA VAL A 80 -5.37 4.41 -10.53
C VAL A 80 -4.27 5.39 -10.12
N ARG A 81 -3.10 4.89 -9.71
CA ARG A 81 -1.96 5.75 -9.34
C ARG A 81 -1.47 6.57 -10.53
N GLU A 82 -1.33 5.97 -11.71
CA GLU A 82 -0.91 6.68 -12.93
C GLU A 82 -1.94 7.70 -13.41
N GLU A 83 -3.23 7.35 -13.40
CA GLU A 83 -4.30 8.26 -13.83
C GLU A 83 -4.47 9.43 -12.86
N THR A 84 -4.38 9.16 -11.55
CA THR A 84 -4.43 10.21 -10.52
C THR A 84 -3.29 11.19 -10.71
N ASP A 85 -2.06 10.69 -10.86
CA ASP A 85 -0.86 11.50 -11.11
C ASP A 85 -0.95 12.30 -12.43
N ARG A 86 -1.56 11.73 -13.49
CA ARG A 86 -1.83 12.46 -14.72
C ARG A 86 -2.76 13.65 -14.47
N TYR A 87 -3.92 13.42 -13.85
CA TYR A 87 -4.88 14.49 -13.60
C TYR A 87 -4.36 15.55 -12.60
N GLU A 88 -3.57 15.14 -11.60
CA GLU A 88 -2.89 16.06 -10.69
C GLU A 88 -1.99 17.04 -11.45
N ARG A 89 -1.17 16.54 -12.39
CA ARG A 89 -0.34 17.41 -13.22
C ARG A 89 -1.16 18.29 -14.16
N GLU A 90 -2.11 17.70 -14.89
CA GLU A 90 -2.93 18.44 -15.87
C GLU A 90 -3.76 19.57 -15.23
N LYS A 91 -4.13 19.41 -13.95
CA LYS A 91 -4.93 20.37 -13.19
C LYS A 91 -4.12 21.17 -12.18
N SER A 92 -2.80 21.00 -12.16
CA SER A 92 -1.88 21.63 -11.21
C SER A 92 -2.31 21.46 -9.75
N VAL A 93 -2.87 20.30 -9.41
CA VAL A 93 -3.31 19.95 -8.06
C VAL A 93 -2.17 19.23 -7.35
N SER A 94 -1.77 19.74 -6.19
CA SER A 94 -0.71 19.15 -5.38
C SER A 94 -0.97 19.39 -3.88
N GLY A 95 -0.15 18.78 -3.03
CA GLY A 95 -0.24 18.93 -1.58
C GLY A 95 -1.16 17.93 -0.89
N PHE A 96 -1.36 18.14 0.42
CA PHE A 96 -2.09 17.23 1.30
C PHE A 96 -3.60 17.26 1.04
N GLU A 97 -4.18 18.45 0.85
CA GLU A 97 -5.60 18.63 0.54
C GLU A 97 -5.88 18.42 -0.95
N ASN A 98 -5.66 17.19 -1.41
CA ASN A 98 -5.81 16.84 -2.81
C ASN A 98 -7.20 16.27 -3.09
N TYR A 99 -8.08 17.09 -3.65
CA TYR A 99 -9.46 16.71 -3.93
C TYR A 99 -9.57 15.57 -4.96
N ILE A 100 -8.59 15.38 -5.85
CA ILE A 100 -8.58 14.27 -6.81
C ILE A 100 -8.36 12.96 -6.05
N ARG A 101 -7.35 12.91 -5.16
CA ARG A 101 -7.11 11.75 -4.29
C ARG A 101 -8.32 11.46 -3.40
N THR A 102 -8.87 12.48 -2.76
CA THR A 102 -10.06 12.33 -1.91
C THR A 102 -11.25 11.79 -2.69
N PHE A 103 -11.49 12.27 -3.91
CA PHE A 103 -12.55 11.79 -4.79
C PHE A 103 -12.35 10.30 -5.09
N ILE A 104 -11.14 9.90 -5.49
CA ILE A 104 -10.83 8.51 -5.83
C ILE A 104 -10.96 7.58 -4.62
N SER A 105 -10.46 8.00 -3.45
CA SER A 105 -10.63 7.21 -2.22
C SER A 105 -12.10 7.03 -1.86
N GLN A 106 -12.95 8.05 -2.02
CA GLN A 106 -14.39 7.92 -1.76
C GLN A 106 -15.06 6.95 -2.73
N VAL A 107 -14.76 7.07 -4.03
CA VAL A 107 -15.29 6.18 -5.05
C VAL A 107 -14.89 4.73 -4.78
N TRP A 108 -13.60 4.50 -4.52
CA TRP A 108 -13.06 3.18 -4.24
C TRP A 108 -13.67 2.57 -2.97
N ASN A 109 -13.71 3.33 -1.86
CA ASN A 109 -14.27 2.84 -0.59
C ASN A 109 -15.73 2.43 -0.72
N LYS A 110 -16.52 3.17 -1.51
CA LYS A 110 -17.91 2.80 -1.75
C LYS A 110 -17.99 1.51 -2.59
N LEU A 111 -17.19 1.39 -3.65
CA LEU A 111 -17.13 0.18 -4.48
C LEU A 111 -16.75 -1.06 -3.67
N ASP A 112 -15.73 -0.95 -2.82
CA ASP A 112 -15.23 -2.05 -1.98
C ASP A 112 -16.29 -2.56 -0.99
N ASN A 113 -17.25 -1.71 -0.60
CA ASN A 113 -18.37 -2.07 0.26
C ASN A 113 -19.56 -2.69 -0.47
N GLU A 114 -19.63 -2.56 -1.80
CA GLU A 114 -20.75 -3.07 -2.61
C GLU A 114 -20.46 -4.44 -3.23
N VAL A 115 -19.20 -4.87 -3.26
CA VAL A 115 -18.79 -6.12 -3.88
C VAL A 115 -18.44 -7.20 -2.86
N ARG A 116 -18.57 -8.46 -3.26
CA ARG A 116 -18.17 -9.62 -2.43
C ARG A 116 -16.66 -9.78 -2.31
N TYR A 117 -15.94 -9.55 -3.41
CA TYR A 117 -14.48 -9.71 -3.46
C TYR A 117 -13.84 -8.33 -3.40
N LYS A 118 -13.14 -8.06 -2.31
CA LYS A 118 -12.53 -6.77 -2.04
C LYS A 118 -11.18 -6.63 -2.72
N CYS A 119 -10.90 -5.44 -3.23
CA CYS A 119 -9.58 -5.06 -3.75
C CYS A 119 -9.09 -3.88 -2.92
N GLU A 120 -8.08 -4.13 -2.09
CA GLU A 120 -7.52 -3.12 -1.20
C GLU A 120 -6.86 -2.01 -2.03
N MET A 121 -7.22 -0.77 -1.73
CA MET A 121 -6.59 0.39 -2.33
C MET A 121 -5.21 0.59 -1.71
N GLU A 122 -4.16 0.54 -2.52
CA GLU A 122 -2.85 1.01 -2.11
C GLU A 122 -2.91 2.54 -2.01
N GLY A 123 -2.51 3.06 -0.85
CA GLY A 123 -2.48 4.51 -0.59
C GLY A 123 -1.50 5.26 -1.49
N PHE A 124 -1.36 6.57 -1.23
CA PHE A 124 -0.51 7.47 -2.01
C PHE A 124 0.92 7.62 -1.45
N GLN A 125 1.40 6.65 -0.65
CA GLN A 125 2.65 6.80 0.10
C GLN A 125 3.92 6.86 -0.77
N PHE A 126 3.95 6.18 -1.91
CA PHE A 126 5.12 6.16 -2.79
C PHE A 126 5.03 7.24 -3.88
N PRO A 127 6.13 7.91 -4.24
CA PRO A 127 6.22 8.70 -5.46
C PRO A 127 5.81 7.90 -6.71
N ILE A 128 5.27 8.58 -7.72
CA ILE A 128 4.82 7.91 -8.95
C ILE A 128 5.93 7.15 -9.68
N ASN A 129 7.17 7.66 -9.65
CA ASN A 129 8.30 6.98 -10.30
C ASN A 129 8.61 5.64 -9.63
N ASP A 130 8.49 5.56 -8.30
CA ASP A 130 8.68 4.33 -7.54
C ASP A 130 7.57 3.32 -7.88
N ILE A 131 6.33 3.79 -8.03
CA ILE A 131 5.19 2.98 -8.48
C ILE A 131 5.42 2.42 -9.89
N ARG A 132 5.98 3.21 -10.82
CA ARG A 132 6.29 2.74 -12.18
C ARG A 132 7.34 1.64 -12.17
N ILE A 133 8.40 1.79 -11.38
CA ILE A 133 9.43 0.74 -11.24
C ILE A 133 8.83 -0.51 -10.58
N ARG A 134 8.00 -0.35 -9.54
CA ARG A 134 7.26 -1.46 -8.92
C ARG A 134 6.39 -2.20 -9.94
N LYS A 135 5.66 -1.47 -10.77
CA LYS A 135 4.85 -2.06 -11.85
C LYS A 135 5.73 -2.84 -12.83
N GLU A 136 6.85 -2.27 -13.28
CA GLU A 136 7.77 -2.99 -14.18
C GLU A 136 8.27 -4.29 -13.55
N LEU A 137 8.61 -4.29 -12.25
CA LEU A 137 8.98 -5.50 -11.53
C LEU A 137 7.83 -6.52 -11.47
N ASP A 138 6.59 -6.06 -11.23
CA ASP A 138 5.40 -6.92 -11.23
C ASP A 138 5.11 -7.52 -12.61
N ASP A 139 5.33 -6.75 -13.70
CA ASP A 139 5.24 -7.22 -15.08
C ASP A 139 6.24 -8.35 -15.35
N PHE A 140 7.50 -8.15 -14.96
CA PHE A 140 8.53 -9.19 -15.07
C PHE A 140 8.16 -10.45 -14.28
N CYS A 141 7.79 -10.30 -13.00
CA CYS A 141 7.45 -11.45 -12.16
C CYS A 141 6.21 -12.18 -12.69
N THR A 142 5.16 -11.45 -13.09
CA THR A 142 3.94 -12.05 -13.65
C THR A 142 4.25 -12.78 -14.95
N SER A 143 5.10 -12.21 -15.80
CA SER A 143 5.60 -12.86 -17.01
C SER A 143 6.36 -14.14 -16.71
N ARG A 144 7.26 -14.13 -15.72
CA ARG A 144 8.02 -15.30 -15.29
C ARG A 144 7.09 -16.41 -14.78
N GLU A 145 6.11 -16.09 -13.95
CA GLU A 145 5.12 -17.06 -13.46
C GLU A 145 4.29 -17.66 -14.61
N ILE A 146 3.93 -16.87 -15.63
CA ILE A 146 3.26 -17.37 -16.84
C ILE A 146 4.19 -18.33 -17.59
N LEU A 147 5.45 -17.95 -17.81
CA LEU A 147 6.45 -18.78 -18.49
C LEU A 147 6.70 -20.11 -17.76
N HIS A 148 6.61 -20.16 -16.43
CA HIS A 148 6.66 -21.41 -15.66
C HIS A 148 5.54 -22.40 -16.04
N THR A 149 4.42 -21.92 -16.56
CA THR A 149 3.29 -22.79 -16.99
C THR A 149 3.36 -23.18 -18.47
N LYS A 150 4.30 -22.62 -19.24
CA LYS A 150 4.43 -22.88 -20.67
C LYS A 150 5.28 -24.12 -20.95
N SER A 151 5.03 -24.75 -22.09
CA SER A 151 5.77 -25.92 -22.55
C SER A 151 7.03 -25.52 -23.32
N GLU A 152 7.98 -26.44 -23.48
CA GLU A 152 9.16 -26.23 -24.33
C GLU A 152 8.82 -25.96 -25.81
N ASN A 153 7.61 -26.35 -26.23
CA ASN A 153 7.09 -26.06 -27.57
C ASN A 153 6.66 -24.59 -27.74
N ASP A 154 6.33 -23.91 -26.63
CA ASP A 154 6.01 -22.49 -26.63
C ASP A 154 7.30 -21.66 -26.62
N TYR A 155 8.18 -21.93 -25.64
CA TYR A 155 9.47 -21.28 -25.47
C TYR A 155 10.52 -22.29 -25.02
N SER A 156 11.71 -22.27 -25.62
CA SER A 156 12.78 -23.12 -25.12
C SER A 156 13.28 -22.63 -23.77
N CYS A 157 13.74 -23.57 -22.95
CA CYS A 157 14.34 -23.28 -21.65
C CYS A 157 15.49 -22.25 -21.76
N ILE A 158 16.32 -22.34 -22.80
CA ILE A 158 17.40 -21.39 -23.09
C ILE A 158 16.82 -19.99 -23.38
N ALA A 159 15.81 -19.87 -24.24
CA ALA A 159 15.22 -18.57 -24.58
C ALA A 159 14.60 -17.88 -23.36
N VAL A 160 13.99 -18.65 -22.45
CA VAL A 160 13.46 -18.14 -21.18
C VAL A 160 14.59 -17.64 -20.27
N ASN A 161 15.67 -18.40 -20.13
CA ASN A 161 16.82 -17.97 -19.32
C ASN A 161 17.53 -16.73 -19.89
N ASP A 162 17.67 -16.65 -21.21
CA ASP A 162 18.21 -15.46 -21.87
C ASP A 162 17.32 -14.24 -21.62
N TRP A 163 16.01 -14.41 -21.65
CA TRP A 163 15.04 -13.38 -21.30
C TRP A 163 15.16 -12.93 -19.84
N ILE A 164 15.34 -13.84 -18.89
CA ILE A 164 15.59 -13.53 -17.48
C ILE A 164 16.87 -12.71 -17.32
N ASN A 165 17.96 -13.14 -17.97
CA ASN A 165 19.25 -12.43 -17.91
C ASN A 165 19.18 -11.03 -18.50
N ARG A 166 18.48 -10.87 -19.63
CA ARG A 166 18.25 -9.54 -20.23
C ARG A 166 17.51 -8.62 -19.27
N ASN A 167 16.46 -9.11 -18.61
CA ASN A 167 15.73 -8.34 -17.61
C ASN A 167 16.60 -8.01 -16.38
N TYR A 168 17.37 -8.98 -15.86
CA TYR A 168 18.33 -8.73 -14.79
C TYR A 168 19.32 -7.59 -15.15
N ASN A 169 19.91 -7.65 -16.33
CA ASN A 169 20.86 -6.63 -16.80
C ASN A 169 20.19 -5.25 -17.01
N LYS A 170 18.92 -5.23 -17.42
CA LYS A 170 18.11 -4.00 -17.52
C LYS A 170 17.92 -3.37 -16.14
N TYR A 171 17.46 -4.12 -15.14
CA TYR A 171 17.22 -3.58 -13.79
C TYR A 171 18.51 -3.20 -13.06
N PHE A 172 19.58 -3.98 -13.22
CA PHE A 172 20.82 -3.77 -12.47
C PHE A 172 21.97 -3.26 -13.32
N SER A 173 21.64 -2.47 -14.35
CA SER A 173 22.60 -1.61 -15.02
C SER A 173 23.22 -0.63 -14.01
N LYS A 174 24.43 -0.13 -14.27
CA LYS A 174 25.15 0.78 -13.36
C LYS A 174 24.31 2.00 -12.95
N GLU A 175 23.54 2.54 -13.88
CA GLU A 175 22.67 3.70 -13.64
C GLU A 175 21.45 3.33 -12.81
N ASN A 176 20.73 2.26 -13.18
CA ASN A 176 19.52 1.83 -12.48
C ASN A 176 19.82 1.35 -11.06
N CYS A 177 20.90 0.59 -10.86
CA CYS A 177 21.33 0.15 -9.53
C CYS A 177 21.56 1.35 -8.59
N LYS A 178 22.21 2.41 -9.08
CA LYS A 178 22.44 3.63 -8.30
C LYS A 178 21.13 4.35 -7.97
N THR A 179 20.22 4.43 -8.93
CA THR A 179 18.89 5.04 -8.73
C THR A 179 18.09 4.26 -7.69
N TYR A 180 18.02 2.94 -7.83
CA TYR A 180 17.22 2.13 -6.92
C TYR A 180 17.81 2.10 -5.51
N ASN A 181 19.14 2.09 -5.36
CA ASN A 181 19.75 2.18 -4.02
C ASN A 181 19.40 3.49 -3.32
N LYS A 182 19.38 4.62 -4.05
CA LYS A 182 18.95 5.91 -3.49
C LYS A 182 17.49 5.90 -3.06
N ILE A 183 16.60 5.34 -3.88
CA ILE A 183 15.18 5.17 -3.53
C ILE A 183 15.08 4.34 -2.25
N ASN A 184 15.83 3.25 -2.15
CA ASN A 184 15.77 2.33 -1.03
C ASN A 184 16.18 2.93 0.33
N ASN A 185 17.08 3.91 0.36
CA ASN A 185 17.56 4.52 1.62
C ASN A 185 16.45 5.12 2.51
N GLY A 186 15.25 5.33 1.97
CA GLY A 186 14.09 5.84 2.71
C GLY A 186 13.08 4.78 3.17
N TYR A 187 13.30 3.49 2.87
CA TYR A 187 12.27 2.45 3.05
C TYR A 187 12.78 1.22 3.79
N ASN A 188 11.85 0.57 4.51
CA ASN A 188 12.03 -0.77 5.04
C ASN A 188 11.82 -1.81 3.91
N GLU A 189 12.52 -2.94 3.96
CA GLU A 189 12.45 -3.97 2.90
C GLU A 189 11.04 -4.56 2.72
N GLU A 190 10.28 -4.74 3.79
CA GLU A 190 8.94 -5.34 3.75
C GLU A 190 7.89 -4.37 3.19
N PHE A 191 8.07 -3.08 3.48
CA PHE A 191 7.13 -2.01 3.10
C PHE A 191 7.67 -1.15 1.95
N GLY A 192 8.77 -1.53 1.32
CA GLY A 192 9.41 -0.78 0.26
C GLY A 192 8.68 -0.94 -1.08
N PRO A 193 8.88 0.01 -2.01
CA PRO A 193 8.26 -0.07 -3.33
C PRO A 193 8.73 -1.30 -4.12
N PHE A 194 9.94 -1.80 -3.82
CA PHE A 194 10.55 -2.95 -4.50
C PHE A 194 10.22 -4.31 -3.88
N HIS A 195 9.25 -4.37 -2.97
CA HIS A 195 8.71 -5.63 -2.43
C HIS A 195 7.26 -5.82 -2.86
N ILE A 196 7.00 -6.84 -3.68
CA ILE A 196 5.66 -7.26 -4.10
C ILE A 196 5.28 -8.58 -3.42
N SER A 197 6.23 -9.51 -3.36
CA SER A 197 6.11 -10.77 -2.62
C SER A 197 7.49 -11.36 -2.35
N LYS A 198 7.55 -12.46 -1.59
CA LYS A 198 8.80 -13.18 -1.31
C LYS A 198 9.57 -13.62 -2.57
N SER A 199 8.86 -13.95 -3.66
CA SER A 199 9.47 -14.36 -4.95
C SER A 199 9.55 -13.25 -5.99
N CYS A 200 9.18 -12.02 -5.60
CA CYS A 200 9.18 -10.85 -6.47
C CYS A 200 9.60 -9.62 -5.68
N THR A 201 10.93 -9.44 -5.59
CA THR A 201 11.57 -8.42 -4.76
C THR A 201 13.00 -8.12 -5.21
N PHE A 202 13.42 -6.86 -5.15
CA PHE A 202 14.85 -6.52 -5.35
C PHE A 202 15.72 -6.76 -4.11
N TYR A 203 15.14 -7.11 -2.97
CA TYR A 203 15.88 -7.48 -1.76
C TYR A 203 16.45 -8.90 -1.81
N ASP A 204 15.88 -9.77 -2.66
CA ASP A 204 16.37 -11.12 -2.97
C ASP A 204 16.38 -11.33 -4.49
N ILE A 205 17.49 -10.90 -5.08
CA ILE A 205 17.69 -10.92 -6.53
C ILE A 205 17.83 -12.34 -7.07
N PRO A 206 18.59 -13.27 -6.46
CA PRO A 206 18.66 -14.65 -6.92
C PRO A 206 17.31 -15.35 -6.95
N THR A 207 16.42 -15.07 -5.99
CA THR A 207 15.07 -15.62 -5.99
C THR A 207 14.20 -14.99 -7.08
N THR A 208 14.27 -13.67 -7.25
CA THR A 208 13.45 -12.96 -8.24
C THR A 208 13.89 -13.24 -9.68
N PHE A 209 15.18 -13.34 -9.94
CA PHE A 209 15.71 -13.61 -11.29
C PHE A 209 16.10 -15.07 -11.46
N ARG A 210 15.46 -15.98 -10.72
CA ARG A 210 15.78 -17.40 -10.76
C ARG A 210 15.57 -17.98 -12.15
N THR A 211 16.65 -18.52 -12.71
CA THR A 211 16.65 -19.23 -14.00
C THR A 211 16.13 -20.65 -13.87
N PHE A 212 15.67 -21.19 -14.99
CA PHE A 212 15.28 -22.59 -15.17
C PHE A 212 16.52 -23.48 -15.34
N VAL A 213 16.47 -24.71 -14.84
CA VAL A 213 17.56 -25.67 -14.99
C VAL A 213 17.48 -26.28 -16.39
N CYS A 214 18.31 -25.78 -17.31
CA CYS A 214 18.40 -26.28 -18.69
C CYS A 214 19.77 -26.92 -18.90
N GLY A 215 19.89 -28.25 -18.72
CA GLY A 215 21.17 -28.94 -18.88
C GLY A 215 22.29 -28.33 -18.02
N SER A 216 23.39 -27.88 -18.65
CA SER A 216 24.56 -27.27 -17.99
C SER A 216 24.46 -25.76 -17.74
N TYR A 217 23.26 -25.18 -17.79
CA TYR A 217 23.08 -23.75 -17.56
C TYR A 217 23.43 -23.36 -16.11
N VAL A 218 24.35 -22.41 -15.94
CA VAL A 218 24.74 -21.86 -14.64
C VAL A 218 24.35 -20.38 -14.60
N PRO A 219 23.40 -19.96 -13.75
CA PRO A 219 23.09 -18.56 -13.58
C PRO A 219 24.25 -17.81 -12.90
N GLU A 220 24.59 -16.64 -13.43
CA GLU A 220 25.60 -15.75 -12.84
C GLU A 220 24.94 -14.45 -12.37
N TYR A 221 24.56 -14.40 -11.09
CA TYR A 221 24.07 -13.17 -10.46
C TYR A 221 25.21 -12.39 -9.82
N LYS A 222 25.37 -11.12 -10.22
CA LYS A 222 26.45 -10.26 -9.73
C LYS A 222 26.13 -9.60 -8.39
N ILE A 223 24.86 -9.50 -8.02
CA ILE A 223 24.41 -8.97 -6.73
C ILE A 223 23.33 -9.85 -6.11
N LYS A 224 23.34 -9.94 -4.78
CA LYS A 224 22.34 -10.71 -4.02
C LYS A 224 21.10 -9.87 -3.66
N SER A 225 21.29 -8.58 -3.47
CA SER A 225 20.26 -7.63 -3.08
C SER A 225 20.58 -6.26 -3.69
N ILE A 226 19.54 -5.43 -3.86
CA ILE A 226 19.67 -4.00 -4.18
C ILE A 226 20.60 -3.25 -3.21
N LEU A 227 20.70 -3.71 -1.96
CA LEU A 227 21.65 -3.18 -0.97
C LEU A 227 23.11 -3.35 -1.38
N ASN A 228 23.39 -4.28 -2.29
CA ASN A 228 24.73 -4.53 -2.84
C ASN A 228 25.05 -3.66 -4.07
N CYS A 229 24.13 -2.82 -4.55
CA CYS A 229 24.35 -1.95 -5.71
C CYS A 229 25.56 -1.02 -5.59
N GLU A 230 26.00 -0.70 -4.36
CA GLU A 230 27.20 0.11 -4.12
C GLU A 230 28.51 -0.69 -4.10
N ARG A 231 28.48 -2.01 -3.88
CA ARG A 231 29.69 -2.83 -3.72
C ARG A 231 30.28 -3.32 -5.05
N ASN A 232 29.54 -3.22 -6.15
CA ASN A 232 29.99 -3.71 -7.45
C ASN A 232 30.82 -2.71 -8.28
N THR A 233 31.18 -1.55 -7.72
CA THR A 233 32.16 -0.64 -8.35
C THR A 233 33.60 -1.12 -8.24
N SER A 234 33.88 -2.25 -7.56
CA SER A 234 35.25 -2.74 -7.33
C SER A 234 35.42 -4.25 -7.55
N SER A 235 34.77 -4.82 -8.57
CA SER A 235 34.95 -6.24 -8.93
C SER A 235 35.69 -6.44 -10.27
N ASP A 236 36.64 -5.58 -10.59
CA ASP A 236 37.71 -5.90 -11.55
C ASP A 236 38.97 -6.48 -10.88
N ASN A 237 38.92 -6.78 -9.58
CA ASN A 237 40.02 -7.50 -8.91
C ASN A 237 39.45 -8.68 -8.13
N LEU A 238 39.18 -9.78 -8.84
CA LEU A 238 39.16 -11.11 -8.24
C LEU A 238 40.61 -11.53 -8.02
N GLU A 239 41.22 -11.07 -6.93
CA GLU A 239 42.35 -11.76 -6.32
C GLU A 239 42.55 -11.27 -4.88
N ASN A 240 42.72 -12.23 -3.98
CA ASN A 240 43.05 -12.12 -2.55
C ASN A 240 41.86 -11.98 -1.60
N LEU A 241 41.36 -13.13 -1.16
CA LEU A 241 40.78 -13.31 0.18
C LEU A 241 41.94 -13.35 1.21
N PRO A 242 42.02 -12.43 2.18
CA PRO A 242 42.69 -12.71 3.43
C PRO A 242 41.68 -13.24 4.44
N VAL A 243 41.98 -14.42 4.95
CA VAL A 243 41.48 -14.95 6.21
C VAL A 243 41.75 -13.92 7.31
N ILE A 244 40.69 -13.46 7.99
CA ILE A 244 40.78 -12.64 9.21
C ILE A 244 39.72 -13.24 10.14
N GLY A 245 40.05 -13.87 11.27
CA GLY A 245 40.98 -13.38 12.28
C GLY A 245 40.20 -12.47 13.23
N GLN A 246 39.79 -13.04 14.36
CA GLN A 246 39.07 -12.39 15.46
C GLN A 246 39.54 -10.95 15.76
N PRO A 247 38.65 -9.96 15.97
CA PRO A 247 39.07 -8.62 16.35
C PRO A 247 39.05 -8.46 17.88
N ASP A 248 40.23 -8.50 18.48
CA ASP A 248 40.48 -7.78 19.74
C ASP A 248 40.88 -6.36 19.37
N ASN A 249 40.07 -5.36 19.74
CA ASN A 249 40.50 -3.97 19.92
C ASN A 249 39.50 -3.23 20.82
N LYS A 250 39.81 -3.17 22.12
CA LYS A 250 39.14 -2.30 23.10
C LYS A 250 39.45 -0.84 22.78
N LEU A 251 38.44 -0.11 22.30
CA LEU A 251 38.46 1.35 22.27
C LEU A 251 38.17 1.86 23.69
N ASN A 252 39.20 2.30 24.42
CA ASN A 252 39.02 2.93 25.74
C ASN A 252 38.45 4.34 25.56
N VAL A 253 37.12 4.44 25.52
CA VAL A 253 36.40 5.71 25.57
C VAL A 253 36.30 6.14 27.04
N PRO A 254 36.67 7.39 27.41
CA PRO A 254 36.58 7.87 28.78
C PRO A 254 35.14 7.79 29.30
N THR A 255 34.93 7.11 30.43
CA THR A 255 33.60 6.79 31.00
C THR A 255 32.65 7.98 31.11
N TRP A 256 33.18 9.19 31.32
CA TRP A 256 32.41 10.43 31.42
C TRP A 256 31.77 10.88 30.11
N THR A 257 32.40 10.59 28.96
CA THR A 257 31.86 10.94 27.64
C THR A 257 30.65 10.06 27.27
N THR A 258 30.68 8.77 27.64
CA THR A 258 29.56 7.85 27.45
C THR A 258 28.36 8.25 28.30
N VAL A 259 28.59 8.64 29.56
CA VAL A 259 27.52 9.08 30.48
C VAL A 259 26.86 10.37 29.98
N LEU A 260 27.64 11.33 29.47
CA LEU A 260 27.11 12.59 28.93
C LEU A 260 26.28 12.36 27.66
N VAL A 261 26.75 11.52 26.74
CA VAL A 261 26.04 11.21 25.49
C VAL A 261 24.71 10.51 25.79
N VAL A 262 24.72 9.48 26.64
CA VAL A 262 23.51 8.75 27.03
C VAL A 262 22.50 9.68 27.70
N SER A 263 22.96 10.54 28.61
CA SER A 263 22.11 11.50 29.31
C SER A 263 21.48 12.50 28.34
N LEU A 264 22.27 13.10 27.43
CA LEU A 264 21.77 14.07 26.45
C LEU A 264 20.78 13.45 25.47
N THR A 265 21.00 12.22 25.00
CA THR A 265 20.03 11.50 24.17
C THR A 265 18.73 11.22 24.93
N PHE A 266 18.81 10.83 26.19
CA PHE A 266 17.63 10.53 27.00
C PHE A 266 16.78 11.78 27.26
N PHE A 267 17.41 12.90 27.63
CA PHE A 267 16.71 14.18 27.83
C PHE A 267 16.17 14.76 26.52
N GLY A 268 16.89 14.60 25.40
CA GLY A 268 16.43 15.03 24.08
C GLY A 268 15.18 14.28 23.63
N ILE A 269 15.14 12.96 23.85
CA ILE A 269 13.96 12.13 23.53
C ILE A 269 12.77 12.52 24.41
N LEU A 270 12.97 12.68 25.73
CA LEU A 270 11.90 13.08 26.64
C LEU A 270 11.34 14.47 26.29
N PHE A 271 12.20 15.41 25.91
CA PHE A 271 11.79 16.75 25.50
C PHE A 271 11.01 16.72 24.18
N ALA A 272 11.46 15.94 23.20
CA ALA A 272 10.73 15.74 21.95
C ALA A 272 9.34 15.10 22.19
N LEU A 273 9.25 14.08 23.06
CA LEU A 273 7.98 13.47 23.45
C LEU A 273 7.05 14.46 24.16
N PHE A 274 7.59 15.35 25.01
CA PHE A 274 6.81 16.39 25.68
C PHE A 274 6.25 17.42 24.69
N ILE A 275 7.05 17.83 23.70
CA ILE A 275 6.60 18.71 22.62
C ILE A 275 5.54 18.03 21.76
N LEU A 276 5.76 16.77 21.36
CA LEU A 276 4.77 16.01 20.59
C LEU A 276 3.47 15.79 21.38
N TYR A 277 3.56 15.52 22.68
CA TYR A 277 2.40 15.38 23.55
C TYR A 277 1.60 16.69 23.69
N LYS A 278 2.31 17.83 23.85
CA LYS A 278 1.67 19.13 24.10
C LYS A 278 1.16 19.83 22.82
N PHE A 279 1.84 19.64 21.69
CA PHE A 279 1.58 20.40 20.46
C PHE A 279 1.08 19.55 19.29
N SER A 280 0.98 18.23 19.43
CA SER A 280 0.31 17.36 18.45
C SER A 280 -1.11 17.02 18.93
N PRO A 281 -2.13 16.95 18.06
CA PRO A 281 -3.49 16.55 18.44
C PRO A 281 -3.60 15.05 18.78
N PHE A 282 -2.47 14.38 19.01
CA PHE A 282 -2.37 12.96 19.35
C PHE A 282 -3.12 12.61 20.63
N GLY A 283 -3.23 13.53 21.60
CA GLY A 283 -4.02 13.31 22.82
C GLY A 283 -5.53 13.15 22.56
N SER A 284 -6.07 13.88 21.58
CA SER A 284 -7.48 13.75 21.18
C SER A 284 -7.70 12.51 20.30
N PHE A 285 -6.74 12.19 19.43
CA PHE A 285 -6.77 11.01 18.57
C PHE A 285 -6.65 9.68 19.34
N LEU A 286 -5.75 9.61 20.34
CA LEU A 286 -5.64 8.44 21.21
C LEU A 286 -6.90 8.23 22.05
N ARG A 287 -7.50 9.31 22.56
CA ARG A 287 -8.73 9.22 23.35
C ARG A 287 -9.93 8.79 22.50
N HIS A 288 -9.98 9.15 21.23
CA HIS A 288 -11.02 8.72 20.29
C HIS A 288 -10.86 7.24 19.91
N ASN A 289 -9.68 6.83 19.45
CA ASN A 289 -9.45 5.47 18.94
C ASN A 289 -9.38 4.40 20.04
N VAL A 290 -8.99 4.75 21.27
CA VAL A 290 -8.95 3.80 22.39
C VAL A 290 -10.34 3.64 23.03
N LEU A 291 -11.16 4.70 23.14
CA LEU A 291 -12.56 4.54 23.61
C LEU A 291 -13.44 3.78 22.60
N GLU A 292 -13.21 3.97 21.29
CA GLU A 292 -13.99 3.30 20.26
C GLU A 292 -13.78 1.77 20.28
N LYS A 293 -12.58 1.31 20.68
CA LYS A 293 -12.31 -0.14 20.89
C LYS A 293 -12.93 -0.73 22.16
N TYR A 294 -13.14 0.06 23.22
CA TYR A 294 -13.77 -0.44 24.46
C TYR A 294 -15.30 -0.49 24.35
N ASN A 295 -15.93 0.45 23.63
CA ASN A 295 -17.38 0.43 23.40
C ASN A 295 -17.85 -0.74 22.51
N VAL A 296 -16.99 -1.23 21.60
CA VAL A 296 -17.31 -2.39 20.74
C VAL A 296 -17.24 -3.71 21.54
N GLN A 297 -16.45 -3.78 22.60
CA GLN A 297 -16.40 -4.95 23.48
C GLN A 297 -17.63 -5.02 24.41
N GLU A 298 -18.14 -3.88 24.87
CA GLU A 298 -19.34 -3.80 25.74
C GLU A 298 -20.63 -4.12 24.95
N TYR A 299 -20.70 -3.76 23.66
CA TYR A 299 -21.86 -4.09 22.80
C TYR A 299 -21.94 -5.55 22.33
N MET A 300 -20.86 -6.32 22.41
CA MET A 300 -20.86 -7.75 22.07
C MET A 300 -21.14 -8.67 23.27
N ASP A 301 -21.05 -8.17 24.50
CA ASP A 301 -21.36 -8.94 25.72
C ASP A 301 -22.86 -8.83 26.10
N ASP A 302 -23.53 -7.75 25.70
CA ASP A 302 -24.97 -7.54 25.93
C ASP A 302 -25.90 -8.35 25.01
N ASN A 303 -25.42 -8.80 23.85
CA ASN A 303 -26.21 -9.59 22.89
C ASN A 303 -26.21 -11.10 23.15
N ILE A 304 -25.44 -11.58 24.15
CA ILE A 304 -25.39 -13.00 24.55
C ILE A 304 -26.25 -13.28 25.80
N LYS A 305 -26.63 -12.25 26.57
CA LYS A 305 -27.37 -12.40 27.83
C LYS A 305 -28.88 -12.70 27.75
N PRO A 306 -29.66 -12.37 26.69
CA PRO A 306 -31.11 -12.62 26.77
C PRO A 306 -31.50 -14.10 26.55
N PHE A 307 -30.55 -15.00 26.28
CA PHE A 307 -30.86 -16.41 26.00
C PHE A 307 -30.64 -17.36 27.20
N LEU A 308 -30.03 -16.90 28.29
CA LEU A 308 -29.68 -17.73 29.45
C LEU A 308 -30.49 -17.45 30.72
N GLU A 309 -31.34 -16.42 30.73
CA GLU A 309 -32.00 -15.93 31.95
C GLU A 309 -33.43 -16.47 32.16
N SER A 310 -33.88 -17.45 31.36
CA SER A 310 -35.20 -18.09 31.53
C SER A 310 -35.24 -19.19 32.61
N THR A 311 -34.11 -19.45 33.28
CA THR A 311 -33.99 -20.49 34.32
C THR A 311 -33.29 -19.93 35.55
N LEU A 312 -34.02 -19.17 36.38
CA LEU A 312 -33.95 -19.22 37.84
C LEU A 312 -34.88 -18.14 38.44
N HIS A 313 -36.06 -18.58 38.84
CA HIS A 313 -37.02 -17.79 39.61
C HIS A 313 -36.70 -17.86 41.12
N THR A 314 -36.93 -16.73 41.80
CA THR A 314 -37.07 -16.49 43.27
C THR A 314 -35.75 -16.41 44.06
N VAL A 315 -35.46 -15.41 44.89
CA VAL A 315 -36.22 -14.81 46.03
C VAL A 315 -35.74 -13.35 46.32
N TYR A 316 -36.65 -12.54 46.90
CA TYR A 316 -36.57 -11.21 47.56
C TYR A 316 -35.19 -10.84 48.20
N GLU A 317 -34.76 -9.57 48.35
CA GLU A 317 -35.39 -8.46 49.09
C GLU A 317 -34.67 -7.08 48.82
N THR A 318 -35.27 -6.01 49.33
CA THR A 318 -35.19 -4.55 49.09
C THR A 318 -33.95 -3.75 49.55
N SER A 319 -33.73 -2.54 48.98
CA SER A 319 -33.38 -1.23 49.64
C SER A 319 -32.72 -0.27 48.62
N ASP A 320 -33.38 0.76 48.06
CA ASP A 320 -33.64 2.15 48.55
C ASP A 320 -32.59 3.22 48.12
N LYS A 321 -33.11 4.38 47.64
CA LYS A 321 -32.48 5.71 47.36
C LYS A 321 -31.57 5.85 46.13
N ARG A 322 -31.60 6.93 45.33
CA ARG A 322 -32.28 8.24 45.33
C ARG A 322 -32.23 8.80 43.90
N ARG A 323 -33.31 9.45 43.47
CA ARG A 323 -33.44 10.20 42.21
C ARG A 323 -32.89 11.62 42.37
N HIS A 324 -32.20 12.13 41.35
CA HIS A 324 -32.07 13.57 41.10
C HIS A 324 -32.31 13.86 39.62
N THR A 325 -33.44 14.52 39.33
CA THR A 325 -33.80 15.11 38.03
C THR A 325 -33.38 16.59 38.01
N ILE A 326 -32.67 17.02 36.95
CA ILE A 326 -32.35 18.43 36.68
C ILE A 326 -33.39 18.96 35.68
N GLY A 327 -34.11 20.00 36.07
CA GLY A 327 -35.07 20.73 35.23
C GLY A 327 -34.43 21.92 34.52
N TYR A 328 -34.88 22.19 33.28
CA TYR A 328 -34.51 23.36 32.50
C TYR A 328 -35.40 24.56 32.86
N HIS A 329 -34.81 25.73 33.06
CA HIS A 329 -35.52 27.02 33.07
C HIS A 329 -35.38 27.69 31.70
N ALA A 330 -36.52 28.05 31.08
CA ALA A 330 -36.59 29.02 29.99
C ALA A 330 -37.19 30.32 30.54
N THR A 331 -36.53 31.44 30.27
CA THR A 331 -36.97 32.79 30.61
C THR A 331 -37.92 33.32 29.53
N GLN A 332 -39.15 33.66 29.91
CA GLN A 332 -40.05 34.47 29.11
C GLN A 332 -40.51 35.67 29.95
N ASN A 333 -40.14 36.87 29.52
CA ASN A 333 -40.60 38.13 30.08
C ASN A 333 -42.02 38.42 29.55
N ASN A 334 -42.94 38.69 30.47
CA ASN A 334 -44.24 39.28 30.18
C ASN A 334 -44.10 40.81 30.02
N MET A 335 -44.89 41.40 29.11
CA MET A 335 -45.38 42.77 29.28
C MET A 335 -46.87 42.82 28.95
N LEU A 336 -47.65 43.14 29.98
CA LEU A 336 -49.09 43.37 30.00
C LEU A 336 -49.42 44.74 29.39
N ILE A 337 -50.52 44.84 28.64
CA ILE A 337 -51.34 46.06 28.55
C ILE A 337 -52.79 45.66 28.84
N HIS A 338 -53.42 46.42 29.73
CA HIS A 338 -54.73 46.22 30.34
C HIS A 338 -55.82 47.03 29.59
N ASN A 339 -57.06 46.54 29.74
CA ASN A 339 -58.36 47.24 29.80
C ASN A 339 -58.94 47.89 28.53
N MET A 340 -60.10 47.41 28.08
CA MET A 340 -61.43 47.78 28.60
C MET A 340 -62.47 46.74 28.23
#